data_AF-A0A399TCI8-F1
#
_entry.id   AF-A0A399TCI8-F1
#
_cell.length_a   1.000
_cell.length_b   1.000
_cell.length_c   1.000
_cell.angle_alpha   90.00
_cell.angle_beta   90.00
_cell.angle_gamma   90.00
#
_symmetry.space_group_name_H-M   'P 1'
#
loop_
_entity.id
_entity.type
_entity.pdbx_description
1 polymer ?
#
loop_
_entity_poly.entity_id
_entity_poly.type
_entity_poly.pdbx_seq_one_letter_code
_entity_poly.pdbx_strand_id
1 'polypeptide(L)'
;VLLNSDDSVRRLKGPERPIMTEEDRVDLLMSLGVVDAVVLFSEDTPEEALRSIKPDLWVKGGDYRAEDLPESAVIAEWGGQAVTVPYHPGRSTTKLAGALARVG
;
A
#
# COMPACT_ATOMS: atom_id res chain seq x y z
N VAL A 1 -5.72 -7.09 1.07
CA VAL A 1 -4.91 -5.85 1.05
C VAL A 1 -3.51 -6.16 1.56
N LEU A 2 -2.47 -5.76 0.83
CA LEU A 2 -1.10 -5.81 1.35
C LEU A 2 -0.77 -4.51 2.07
N LEU A 3 -0.18 -4.61 3.26
CA LEU A 3 0.11 -3.47 4.12
C LEU A 3 1.56 -3.52 4.60
N ASN A 4 2.32 -2.45 4.36
CA ASN A 4 3.68 -2.34 4.91
C ASN A 4 3.63 -2.33 6.46
N SER A 5 4.56 -3.06 7.08
CA SER A 5 4.84 -2.95 8.51
C SER A 5 5.37 -1.57 8.89
N ASP A 6 5.38 -1.25 10.18
CA ASP A 6 5.94 0.00 10.70
C ASP A 6 7.42 0.14 10.34
N ASP A 7 8.19 -0.94 10.44
CA ASP A 7 9.61 -0.93 10.08
C ASP A 7 9.84 -0.70 8.59
N SER A 8 9.02 -1.32 7.73
CA SER A 8 9.05 -1.08 6.28
C SER A 8 8.75 0.39 5.97
N VAL A 9 7.71 0.96 6.57
CA VAL A 9 7.36 2.37 6.37
C VAL A 9 8.47 3.31 6.90
N ARG A 10 9.08 3.02 8.05
CA ARG A 10 10.19 3.81 8.61
C ARG A 10 11.38 3.87 7.67
N ARG A 11 11.75 2.74 7.06
CA ARG A 11 12.86 2.71 6.08
C ARG A 11 12.52 3.51 4.82
N LEU A 12 11.29 3.41 4.34
CA LEU A 12 10.85 4.08 3.10
C LEU A 12 10.59 5.59 3.26
N LYS A 13 10.12 6.03 4.43
CA LYS A 13 9.58 7.39 4.63
C LYS A 13 10.24 8.16 5.77
N GLY A 14 11.18 7.55 6.49
CA GLY A 14 11.89 8.14 7.62
C GLY A 14 11.27 7.80 8.97
N PRO A 15 12.00 8.11 10.07
CA PRO A 15 11.67 7.64 11.42
C PRO A 15 10.37 8.21 12.00
N GLU A 16 9.88 9.34 11.47
CA GLU A 16 8.62 9.96 11.89
C GLU A 16 7.37 9.32 11.26
N ARG A 17 7.54 8.24 10.48
CA ARG A 17 6.45 7.53 9.82
C ARG A 17 6.49 6.04 10.19
N PRO A 18 5.34 5.34 10.24
CA PRO A 18 3.99 5.84 10.01
C PRO A 18 3.45 6.65 11.20
N ILE A 19 2.38 7.42 10.99
CA ILE A 19 1.70 8.17 12.07
C ILE A 19 0.79 7.24 12.89
N MET A 20 0.15 6.29 12.22
CA MET A 20 -0.67 5.24 12.83
C MET A 20 0.12 3.94 12.81
N THR A 21 0.09 3.18 13.91
CA THR A 21 0.77 1.89 14.01
C THR A 21 0.24 0.90 12.96
N GLU A 22 0.98 -0.17 12.71
CA GLU A 22 0.49 -1.24 11.82
C GLU A 22 -0.78 -1.89 12.33
N GLU A 23 -0.90 -2.10 13.65
CA GLU A 23 -2.11 -2.63 14.29
C GLU A 23 -3.33 -1.74 14.01
N ASP A 24 -3.23 -0.43 14.27
CA ASP A 24 -4.32 0.52 14.02
C ASP A 24 -4.72 0.56 12.54
N ARG A 25 -3.73 0.45 11.64
CA ARG A 25 -3.98 0.45 10.19
C ARG A 25 -4.64 -0.85 9.73
N VAL A 26 -4.28 -2.00 10.32
CA VAL A 26 -4.94 -3.28 10.07
C VAL A 26 -6.40 -3.20 10.52
N ASP A 27 -6.66 -2.75 11.74
CA ASP A 27 -8.01 -2.64 12.29
C ASP A 27 -8.90 -1.74 11.43
N LEU A 28 -8.38 -0.58 11.02
CA LEU A 28 -9.09 0.34 10.14
C LEU A 28 -9.45 -0.33 8.79
N LEU A 29 -8.51 -1.04 8.17
CA LEU A 29 -8.75 -1.71 6.89
C LEU A 29 -9.75 -2.86 7.04
N MET A 30 -9.62 -3.67 8.09
CA MET A 30 -10.54 -4.78 8.38
C MET A 30 -11.95 -4.31 8.75
N SER A 31 -12.12 -3.06 9.19
CA SER A 31 -13.44 -2.47 9.43
C SER A 31 -14.22 -2.15 8.13
N LEU A 32 -13.55 -2.15 6.97
CA LEU A 32 -14.19 -1.90 5.69
C LEU A 32 -14.85 -3.19 5.19
N GLY A 33 -16.17 -3.16 4.98
CA GLY A 33 -16.93 -4.34 4.51
C GLY A 33 -16.55 -4.89 3.12
N VAL A 34 -15.60 -4.25 2.43
CA VAL A 34 -15.05 -4.68 1.14
C VAL A 34 -13.65 -5.30 1.25
N VAL A 35 -13.10 -5.40 2.45
CA VAL A 35 -11.77 -5.96 2.71
C VAL A 35 -11.92 -7.34 3.36
N ASP A 36 -11.56 -8.39 2.62
CA ASP A 36 -11.64 -9.76 3.13
C ASP A 36 -10.45 -10.12 4.03
N ALA A 37 -9.27 -9.56 3.75
CA ALA A 37 -8.04 -9.83 4.49
C ALA A 37 -7.01 -8.71 4.36
N VAL A 38 -6.19 -8.55 5.39
CA VAL A 38 -4.98 -7.71 5.40
C VAL A 38 -3.77 -8.59 5.67
N VAL A 39 -2.73 -8.46 4.84
CA VAL A 39 -1.46 -9.17 5.00
C VAL A 39 -0.36 -8.13 5.20
N LEU A 40 0.31 -8.22 6.35
CA LEU A 40 1.47 -7.41 6.66
C LEU A 40 2.72 -7.97 5.98
N PHE A 41 3.56 -7.09 5.45
CA PHE A 41 4.88 -7.45 4.92
C PHE A 41 5.92 -6.43 5.40
N SER A 42 7.14 -6.90 5.63
CA SER A 42 8.21 -6.12 6.26
C SER A 42 9.32 -5.75 5.31
N GLU A 43 9.30 -6.26 4.09
CA GLU A 43 10.21 -5.94 2.99
C GLU A 43 9.99 -4.51 2.49
N ASP A 44 10.93 -3.98 1.71
CA ASP A 44 10.81 -2.62 1.13
C ASP A 44 9.79 -2.56 0.00
N THR A 45 9.50 -3.71 -0.61
CA THR A 45 8.62 -3.87 -1.77
C THR A 45 7.81 -5.18 -1.62
N PRO A 46 6.60 -5.28 -2.22
CA PRO A 46 5.64 -6.33 -1.90
C PRO A 46 5.85 -7.66 -2.66
N GLU A 47 6.91 -7.81 -3.46
CA GLU A 47 7.05 -8.91 -4.42
C GLU A 47 7.01 -10.29 -3.77
N GLU A 48 7.65 -10.47 -2.61
CA GLU A 48 7.65 -11.75 -1.90
C GLU A 48 6.24 -12.13 -1.40
N ALA A 49 5.51 -11.16 -0.86
CA ALA A 49 4.11 -11.36 -0.48
C ALA A 49 3.24 -11.68 -1.72
N LEU A 50 3.49 -11.00 -2.84
CA LEU A 50 2.80 -11.27 -4.11
C LEU A 50 3.10 -12.68 -4.65
N ARG A 51 4.34 -13.15 -4.60
CA ARG A 51 4.72 -14.51 -5.02
C ARG A 51 4.10 -15.61 -4.16
N SER A 52 3.87 -15.32 -2.88
CA SER A 52 3.19 -16.23 -1.95
C SER A 52 1.69 -16.33 -2.24
N ILE A 53 1.04 -15.18 -2.47
CA ILE A 53 -0.43 -15.10 -2.65
C ILE A 53 -0.85 -15.43 -4.09
N LYS A 54 -0.05 -15.04 -5.07
CA LYS A 54 -0.29 -15.16 -6.52
C LYS A 54 -1.66 -14.63 -6.95
N PRO A 55 -1.98 -13.36 -6.70
CA PRO A 55 -3.27 -12.79 -7.10
C PRO A 55 -3.42 -12.74 -8.63
N ASP A 56 -4.64 -12.94 -9.13
CA ASP A 56 -4.96 -12.75 -10.55
C ASP A 56 -4.89 -11.26 -10.95
N LEU A 57 -5.20 -10.35 -10.02
CA LEU A 57 -5.23 -8.91 -10.23
C LEU A 57 -4.47 -8.16 -9.13
N TRP A 58 -3.55 -7.27 -9.53
CA TRP A 58 -2.88 -6.31 -8.66
C TRP A 58 -3.31 -4.89 -9.00
N VAL A 59 -3.95 -4.20 -8.05
CA VAL A 59 -4.50 -2.86 -8.28
C VAL A 59 -3.68 -1.82 -7.54
N LYS A 60 -3.22 -0.78 -8.24
CA LYS A 60 -2.50 0.35 -7.63
C LYS A 60 -3.17 1.68 -8.00
N GLY A 61 -3.43 2.52 -7.01
CA GLY A 61 -3.93 3.87 -7.24
C GLY A 61 -2.79 4.80 -7.68
N GLY A 62 -3.01 5.58 -8.74
CA GLY A 62 -1.96 6.47 -9.27
C GLY A 62 -2.17 6.80 -10.74
N ASP A 63 -1.45 7.81 -11.20
CA ASP A 63 -1.41 8.20 -12.61
C ASP A 63 -0.30 7.45 -13.38
N TYR A 64 0.05 6.25 -12.92
CA TYR A 64 1.05 5.39 -13.53
C TYR A 64 0.42 4.54 -14.65
N ARG A 65 1.19 4.22 -15.68
CA ARG A 65 0.81 3.12 -16.58
C ARG A 65 1.02 1.81 -15.83
N ALA A 66 0.10 0.86 -15.99
CA ALA A 66 0.23 -0.44 -15.34
C ALA A 66 1.55 -1.13 -15.72
N GLU A 67 1.99 -1.03 -16.98
CA GLU A 67 3.27 -1.60 -17.44
C GLU A 67 4.50 -1.05 -16.69
N ASP A 68 4.43 0.15 -16.14
CA ASP A 68 5.56 0.82 -15.48
C ASP A 68 5.67 0.46 -13.98
N LEU A 69 4.73 -0.31 -13.45
CA LEU A 69 4.79 -0.75 -12.05
C LEU A 69 5.85 -1.85 -11.90
N PRO A 70 6.78 -1.75 -10.95
CA PRO A 70 7.75 -2.82 -10.66
C PRO A 70 7.09 -4.17 -10.41
N GLU A 71 5.91 -4.15 -9.77
CA GLU A 71 5.15 -5.35 -9.45
C GLU A 71 4.57 -6.04 -10.70
N SER A 72 4.41 -5.35 -11.83
CA SER A 72 3.81 -5.92 -13.05
C SER A 72 4.57 -7.11 -13.60
N ALA A 73 5.91 -7.07 -13.54
CA ALA A 73 6.75 -8.20 -13.95
C ALA A 73 6.53 -9.41 -13.05
N VAL A 74 6.37 -9.18 -11.73
CA VAL A 74 6.15 -10.25 -10.75
C VAL A 74 4.79 -10.88 -10.95
N ILE A 75 3.74 -10.07 -11.10
CA ILE A 75 2.38 -10.57 -11.34
C ILE A 75 2.29 -11.42 -12.62
N ALA A 76 3.05 -11.06 -13.66
CA ALA A 76 3.11 -11.80 -14.91
C ALA A 76 3.74 -13.19 -14.79
N GLU A 77 4.53 -13.48 -13.74
CA GLU A 77 5.19 -14.79 -13.52
C GLU A 77 4.19 -15.95 -13.46
N TRP A 78 2.93 -15.68 -13.08
CA TRP A 78 1.85 -16.67 -13.03
C TRP A 78 0.63 -16.28 -13.89
N GLY A 79 0.79 -15.31 -14.80
CA GLY A 79 -0.26 -14.90 -15.73
C GLY A 79 -1.33 -13.96 -15.14
N GLY A 80 -1.08 -13.35 -13.98
CA GLY A 80 -1.93 -12.29 -13.46
C GLY A 80 -1.77 -10.96 -14.21
N GLN A 81 -2.53 -9.95 -13.81
CA GLN A 81 -2.49 -8.61 -14.40
C GLN A 81 -2.37 -7.51 -13.35
N ALA A 82 -1.48 -6.54 -13.60
CA ALA A 82 -1.48 -5.28 -12.86
C ALA A 82 -2.41 -4.26 -13.55
N VAL A 83 -3.15 -3.50 -12.75
CA VAL A 83 -4.03 -2.44 -13.22
C VAL A 83 -3.87 -1.18 -12.37
N THR A 84 -4.00 -0.03 -13.01
CA THR A 84 -4.00 1.26 -12.31
C THR A 84 -5.38 1.87 -12.30
N VAL A 85 -5.74 2.46 -11.16
CA VAL A 85 -7.00 3.20 -10.99
C VAL A 85 -6.71 4.66 -10.67
N PRO A 86 -7.58 5.60 -11.09
CA PRO A 86 -7.35 7.02 -10.89
C PRO A 86 -7.07 7.36 -9.43
N TYR A 87 -6.02 8.16 -9.21
CA TYR A 87 -5.73 8.67 -7.88
C TYR A 87 -6.65 9.85 -7.55
N HIS A 88 -7.27 9.84 -6.37
CA HIS A 88 -8.13 10.94 -5.94
C HIS A 88 -7.28 12.08 -5.34
N PRO A 89 -7.20 13.25 -6.00
CA PRO A 89 -6.42 14.36 -5.50
C PRO A 89 -6.97 14.87 -4.16
N GLY A 90 -6.06 15.37 -3.31
CA GLY A 90 -6.41 15.92 -2.00
C GLY A 90 -6.42 14.90 -0.84
N ARG A 91 -6.33 13.59 -1.12
CA ARG A 91 -6.33 12.53 -0.11
C ARG A 91 -4.91 12.00 0.16
N SER A 92 -4.10 12.79 0.88
CA SER A 92 -2.72 12.43 1.22
C SER A 92 -2.48 12.57 2.73
N THR A 93 -1.95 11.51 3.34
CA THR A 93 -1.57 11.53 4.77
C THR A 93 -0.47 12.54 5.07
N THR A 94 0.40 12.85 4.12
CA THR A 94 1.38 13.93 4.24
C THR A 94 0.69 15.29 4.31
N LYS A 95 -0.28 15.55 3.43
CA LYS A 95 -1.05 16.81 3.45
C LYS A 95 -1.91 16.95 4.70
N LEU A 96 -2.52 15.85 5.17
CA LEU A 96 -3.29 15.82 6.42
C LEU A 96 -2.41 16.11 7.63
N ALA A 97 -1.26 15.45 7.76
CA ALA A 97 -0.31 15.70 8.85
C ALA A 97 0.17 17.16 8.87
N GLY A 98 0.53 17.71 7.70
CA GLY A 98 0.92 19.13 7.59
C GLY A 98 -0.22 20.11 7.84
N ALA A 99 -1.48 19.72 7.68
CA ALA A 99 -2.63 20.54 8.07
C ALA A 99 -2.84 20.51 9.60
N LEU A 100 -2.75 19.33 10.22
CA LEU A 100 -2.87 19.16 11.68
C LEU A 100 -1.78 19.92 12.44
N ALA A 101 -0.53 19.87 11.96
CA ALA A 101 0.58 20.62 12.55
C ALA A 101 0.43 22.15 12.50
N ARG A 102 -0.51 22.68 11.72
CA ARG A 102 -0.79 24.13 11.61
C ARG A 102 -1.89 24.62 12.56
N VAL A 103 -2.64 23.70 13.18
CA VAL A 103 -3.76 24.03 14.06
C VAL A 103 -3.51 23.67 15.53
N GLY A 104 -2.41 22.98 15.83
CA GLY A 104 -1.87 22.81 17.18
C GLY A 104 -0.82 23.86 17.48
#